data_AF-A0A3P9H6T4-F1
#
_entry.id   AF-A0A3P9H6T4-F1
#
_cell.length_a   1.000
_cell.length_b   1.000
_cell.length_c   1.000
_cell.angle_alpha   90.00
_cell.angle_beta   90.00
_cell.angle_gamma   90.00
#
_symmetry.space_group_name_H-M   'P 1'
#
loop_
_entity.id
_entity.type
_entity.pdbx_description
1 polymer ?
#
loop_
_entity_poly.entity_id
_entity_poly.type
_entity_poly.pdbx_seq_one_letter_code
_entity_poly.pdbx_strand_id
1 'polypeptide(L)'
;MMGLSRITMPPRIQFLGVLAFGMVMLLIENQIQRLNESRAKLERTIARHEVAEVELRHADYDGKREAPLLPEDEAVIIYNRVPKTASTSFTNIAYDLCGKNRFHVLHINTTKNNPVMSLQDQVRFVQNVSAWREMKPAFYHGHVAYLDFSKYGVMRKPMYINVVRDPIERLVSYYYFLRFGDDYRPGLRRRKQGDKKTFDECVSSGGSDCAPEKLWLQIPFFCGHHAECWNVGSKWALEQAKYNLLNEFLLVGVTEELEDFVMILEAALPHFFRGATELYRTGKKSHLRKTSEKKPPTKETTAKLQQSDIWKMENDFYEFALEQFQFVRAHTLREKNGELYVLAQSFFYEKIYPKAN
;
A
#
# COMPACT_ATOMS: atom_id res chain seq x y z
N MET A 1 14.89 -1.77 65.67
CA MET A 1 13.59 -2.09 66.28
C MET A 1 12.94 -0.77 66.68
N MET A 2 12.11 -0.18 65.81
CA MET A 2 10.65 -0.37 65.70
C MET A 2 9.86 0.20 66.88
N GLY A 3 9.03 1.20 66.55
CA GLY A 3 8.01 1.76 67.41
C GLY A 3 7.24 2.85 66.67
N LEU A 4 6.72 2.54 65.46
CA LEU A 4 5.83 3.44 64.73
C LEU A 4 4.60 3.72 65.61
N SER A 5 4.41 4.98 66.01
CA SER A 5 3.20 5.44 66.67
C SER A 5 2.01 5.22 65.75
N ARG A 6 1.17 4.22 66.06
CA ARG A 6 -0.14 4.05 65.44
C ARG A 6 -1.06 5.14 65.96
N ILE A 7 -1.25 6.18 65.14
CA ILE A 7 -2.36 7.12 65.30
C ILE A 7 -3.65 6.33 65.03
N THR A 8 -4.32 5.92 66.09
CA THR A 8 -5.63 5.27 66.00
C THR A 8 -6.66 6.35 65.74
N MET A 9 -7.18 6.41 64.51
CA MET A 9 -8.26 7.32 64.18
C MET A 9 -9.51 6.96 65.01
N PRO A 10 -10.23 7.95 65.55
CA PRO A 10 -11.48 7.72 66.28
C PRO A 10 -12.46 6.87 65.45
N PRO A 11 -13.18 5.91 66.05
CA PRO A 11 -14.08 4.99 65.33
C PRO A 11 -15.12 5.71 64.44
N ARG A 12 -15.54 6.92 64.86
CA ARG A 12 -16.46 7.77 64.11
C ARG A 12 -15.88 8.27 62.78
N ILE A 13 -14.57 8.56 62.73
CA ILE A 13 -13.87 9.05 61.53
C ILE A 13 -13.64 7.89 60.55
N GLN A 14 -13.31 6.70 61.06
CA GLN A 14 -13.20 5.50 60.24
C GLN A 14 -14.55 5.13 59.60
N PHE A 15 -15.64 5.22 60.35
CA PHE A 15 -16.99 4.97 59.84
C PHE A 15 -17.40 5.97 58.74
N LEU A 16 -17.08 7.26 58.93
CA LEU A 16 -17.28 8.30 57.89
C LEU A 16 -16.46 8.03 56.63
N GLY A 17 -15.22 7.56 56.76
CA GLY A 17 -14.38 7.19 55.62
C GLY A 17 -14.94 6.02 54.80
N VAL A 18 -15.47 4.99 55.48
CA VAL A 18 -16.11 3.84 54.82
C VAL A 18 -17.40 4.25 54.11
N LEU A 19 -18.21 5.11 54.73
CA LEU A 19 -19.43 5.64 54.10
C LEU A 19 -19.11 6.49 52.86
N ALA A 20 -18.11 7.37 52.95
CA ALA A 20 -17.68 8.19 51.81
C ALA A 20 -17.15 7.33 50.65
N PHE A 21 -16.36 6.30 50.96
CA PHE A 21 -15.85 5.37 49.95
C PHE A 21 -16.98 4.58 49.28
N GLY A 22 -17.95 4.08 50.06
CA GLY A 22 -19.13 3.40 49.52
C GLY A 22 -19.97 4.30 48.61
N MET A 23 -20.13 5.59 48.98
CA MET A 23 -20.83 6.57 48.15
C MET A 23 -20.10 6.86 46.84
N VAL A 24 -18.76 6.96 46.86
CA VAL A 24 -17.95 7.14 45.65
C VAL A 24 -18.02 5.92 44.74
N MET A 25 -17.97 4.71 45.29
CA MET A 25 -18.11 3.48 44.49
C MET A 25 -19.48 3.40 43.80
N LEU A 26 -20.57 3.72 44.52
CA LEU A 26 -21.91 3.82 43.93
C LEU A 26 -21.99 4.85 42.79
N LEU A 27 -21.31 5.99 42.93
CA LEU A 27 -21.26 7.00 41.87
C LEU A 27 -20.49 6.50 40.65
N ILE A 28 -19.37 5.81 40.84
CA ILE A 28 -18.56 5.24 39.77
C ILE A 28 -19.33 4.13 39.04
N GLU A 29 -19.98 3.21 39.76
CA GLU A 29 -20.80 2.14 39.18
C GLU A 29 -21.96 2.73 38.35
N ASN A 30 -22.64 3.75 38.86
CA ASN A 30 -23.70 4.46 38.13
C ASN A 30 -23.15 5.16 36.86
N GLN A 31 -21.95 5.75 36.92
CA GLN A 31 -21.31 6.34 35.74
C GLN A 31 -20.93 5.27 34.70
N ILE A 32 -20.36 4.14 35.12
CA ILE A 32 -20.02 3.02 34.23
C ILE A 32 -21.29 2.46 33.57
N GLN A 33 -22.37 2.31 34.33
CA GLN A 33 -23.64 1.84 33.80
C GLN A 33 -24.21 2.79 32.74
N ARG A 34 -24.20 4.10 32.99
CA ARG A 34 -24.59 5.11 31.98
C ARG A 34 -23.70 5.06 30.74
N LEU A 35 -22.39 4.84 30.93
CA LEU A 35 -21.46 4.75 29.81
C LEU A 35 -21.75 3.53 28.93
N ASN A 36 -22.01 2.37 29.56
CA ASN A 36 -22.38 1.14 28.85
C ASN A 36 -23.71 1.28 28.11
N GLU A 37 -24.71 1.92 28.72
CA GLU A 37 -25.99 2.24 28.06
C GLU A 37 -25.80 3.17 26.87
N SER A 38 -24.95 4.19 27.00
CA SER A 38 -24.63 5.12 25.91
C SER A 38 -23.92 4.43 24.75
N ARG A 39 -22.98 3.51 25.05
CA ARG A 39 -22.27 2.69 24.06
C ARG A 39 -23.23 1.77 23.31
N ALA A 40 -24.11 1.06 24.02
CA ALA A 40 -25.11 0.19 23.40
C ALA A 40 -26.08 0.98 22.50
N LYS A 41 -26.43 2.22 22.88
CA LYS A 41 -27.25 3.11 22.04
C LYS A 41 -26.50 3.56 20.78
N LEU A 42 -25.21 3.86 20.90
CA LEU A 42 -24.36 4.23 19.78
C LEU A 42 -24.18 3.06 18.80
N GLU A 43 -23.88 1.86 19.29
CA GLU A 43 -23.74 0.64 18.49
C GLU A 43 -25.03 0.32 17.71
N ARG A 44 -26.21 0.46 18.34
CA ARG A 44 -27.51 0.31 17.65
C ARG A 44 -27.75 1.39 16.60
N THR A 45 -27.26 2.61 16.82
CA THR A 45 -27.43 3.72 15.88
C THR A 45 -26.51 3.55 14.67
N ILE A 46 -25.27 3.09 14.88
CA ILE A 46 -24.33 2.72 13.82
C ILE A 46 -24.89 1.56 13.00
N ALA A 47 -25.34 0.48 13.65
CA ALA A 47 -25.94 -0.65 12.94
C ALA A 47 -27.18 -0.25 12.11
N ARG A 48 -28.01 0.67 12.63
CA ARG A 48 -29.14 1.24 11.85
C ARG A 48 -28.68 2.10 10.68
N HIS A 49 -27.60 2.88 10.85
CA HIS A 49 -27.03 3.67 9.77
C HIS A 49 -26.38 2.79 8.69
N GLU A 50 -25.68 1.73 9.08
CA GLU A 50 -25.12 0.74 8.14
C GLU A 50 -26.23 0.03 7.37
N VAL A 51 -27.29 -0.42 8.06
CA VAL A 51 -28.46 -1.04 7.40
C VAL A 51 -29.16 -0.04 6.49
N ALA A 52 -29.36 1.21 6.92
CA ALA A 52 -29.98 2.24 6.08
C ALA A 52 -29.11 2.63 4.88
N GLU A 53 -27.77 2.64 5.02
CA GLU A 53 -26.84 2.88 3.91
C GLU A 53 -26.85 1.70 2.92
N VAL A 54 -26.94 0.47 3.43
CA VAL A 54 -27.11 -0.74 2.60
C VAL A 54 -28.47 -0.72 1.91
N GLU A 55 -29.55 -0.36 2.58
CA GLU A 55 -30.90 -0.24 1.99
C GLU A 55 -30.97 0.90 0.97
N LEU A 56 -30.31 2.03 1.20
CA LEU A 56 -30.15 3.12 0.21
C LEU A 56 -29.38 2.65 -1.03
N ARG A 57 -28.30 1.85 -0.85
CA ARG A 57 -27.57 1.23 -1.97
C ARG A 57 -28.43 0.23 -2.74
N HIS A 58 -29.35 -0.47 -2.07
CA HIS A 58 -30.28 -1.40 -2.74
C HIS A 58 -31.48 -0.68 -3.39
N ALA A 59 -31.97 0.42 -2.82
CA ALA A 59 -33.06 1.22 -3.38
C ALA A 59 -32.64 1.97 -4.66
N ASP A 60 -31.35 2.32 -4.79
CA ASP A 60 -30.78 2.90 -6.02
C ASP A 60 -30.51 1.82 -7.10
N TYR A 61 -30.62 0.53 -6.75
CA TYR A 61 -30.35 -0.61 -7.64
C TYR A 61 -31.61 -1.14 -8.37
N ASP A 62 -32.82 -0.79 -7.92
CA ASP A 62 -34.08 -1.36 -8.44
C ASP A 62 -34.58 -0.68 -9.74
N GLY A 63 -33.70 0.06 -10.43
CA GLY A 63 -34.09 0.97 -11.51
C GLY A 63 -33.09 1.12 -12.65
N LYS A 64 -32.69 -0.01 -13.26
CA LYS A 64 -31.99 -0.19 -14.57
C LYS A 64 -30.52 -0.65 -14.50
N ARG A 65 -30.33 -1.76 -15.24
CA ARG A 65 -29.08 -2.39 -15.71
C ARG A 65 -28.24 -3.02 -14.61
N GLU A 66 -28.15 -4.36 -14.68
CA GLU A 66 -26.96 -5.11 -14.30
C GLU A 66 -25.72 -4.24 -14.57
N ALA A 67 -24.95 -3.94 -13.53
CA ALA A 67 -23.65 -3.31 -13.73
C ALA A 67 -22.89 -4.24 -14.68
N PRO A 68 -22.57 -3.80 -15.91
CA PRO A 68 -21.74 -4.61 -16.78
C PRO A 68 -20.42 -4.79 -16.02
N LEU A 69 -19.92 -6.03 -15.97
CA LEU A 69 -18.47 -6.25 -16.00
C LEU A 69 -17.88 -5.16 -16.88
N LEU A 70 -16.89 -4.41 -16.34
CA LEU A 70 -16.28 -3.24 -17.00
C LEU A 70 -16.41 -3.38 -18.51
N PRO A 71 -17.07 -2.48 -19.26
CA PRO A 71 -16.77 -2.43 -20.68
C PRO A 71 -15.26 -2.28 -20.73
N GLU A 72 -14.54 -3.32 -21.19
CA GLU A 72 -13.09 -3.44 -21.01
C GLU A 72 -12.37 -2.16 -21.47
N ASP A 73 -13.00 -1.48 -22.44
CA ASP A 73 -12.67 -0.20 -23.04
C ASP A 73 -12.62 1.02 -22.08
N GLU A 74 -13.14 0.94 -20.85
CA GLU A 74 -13.11 2.03 -19.87
C GLU A 74 -12.18 1.79 -18.67
N ALA A 75 -11.49 0.65 -18.62
CA ALA A 75 -10.64 0.28 -17.49
C ALA A 75 -9.41 1.20 -17.38
N VAL A 76 -9.05 1.57 -16.15
CA VAL A 76 -7.83 2.35 -15.87
C VAL A 76 -7.05 1.72 -14.74
N ILE A 77 -5.76 1.49 -14.97
CA ILE A 77 -4.79 1.08 -13.97
C ILE A 77 -3.88 2.26 -13.62
N ILE A 78 -3.65 2.49 -12.33
CA ILE A 78 -2.59 3.37 -11.85
C ILE A 78 -1.52 2.52 -11.14
N TYR A 79 -0.33 2.51 -11.73
CA TYR A 79 0.88 1.99 -11.12
C TYR A 79 1.74 3.15 -10.59
N ASN A 80 1.47 3.58 -9.36
CA ASN A 80 2.19 4.67 -8.70
C ASN A 80 3.56 4.20 -8.16
N ARG A 81 4.41 3.78 -9.09
CA ARG A 81 5.64 3.03 -8.89
C ARG A 81 6.60 3.62 -7.86
N VAL A 82 6.99 2.78 -6.89
CA VAL A 82 8.08 3.09 -5.96
C VAL A 82 9.45 3.03 -6.71
N PRO A 83 10.39 3.95 -6.41
CA PRO A 83 11.75 3.86 -6.94
C PRO A 83 12.50 2.59 -6.49
N LYS A 84 13.20 1.95 -7.42
CA LYS A 84 14.14 0.82 -7.20
C LYS A 84 13.49 -0.51 -6.75
N THR A 85 12.24 -0.73 -7.13
CA THR A 85 11.46 -1.97 -6.89
C THR A 85 11.18 -2.75 -8.19
N ALA A 86 12.18 -2.87 -9.07
CA ALA A 86 12.06 -3.44 -10.42
C ALA A 86 10.98 -2.80 -11.34
N SER A 87 10.47 -1.62 -10.97
CA SER A 87 9.40 -0.93 -11.70
C SER A 87 9.69 -0.64 -13.17
N THR A 88 10.97 -0.58 -13.58
CA THR A 88 11.31 -0.41 -15.01
C THR A 88 11.05 -1.68 -15.79
N SER A 89 11.41 -2.85 -15.27
CA SER A 89 11.09 -4.13 -15.90
C SER A 89 9.58 -4.28 -16.07
N PHE A 90 8.82 -4.14 -14.99
CA PHE A 90 7.37 -4.32 -15.02
C PHE A 90 6.67 -3.34 -15.97
N THR A 91 7.04 -2.05 -15.96
CA THR A 91 6.43 -1.08 -16.88
C THR A 91 6.74 -1.38 -18.35
N ASN A 92 7.91 -1.95 -18.67
CA ASN A 92 8.23 -2.30 -20.06
C ASN A 92 7.35 -3.45 -20.59
N ILE A 93 6.86 -4.35 -19.73
CA ILE A 93 5.84 -5.34 -20.11
C ILE A 93 4.59 -4.63 -20.60
N ALA A 94 4.10 -3.63 -19.85
CA ALA A 94 2.93 -2.85 -20.27
C ALA A 94 3.18 -2.15 -21.62
N TYR A 95 4.34 -1.52 -21.82
CA TYR A 95 4.69 -0.88 -23.10
C TYR A 95 4.78 -1.87 -24.27
N ASP A 96 5.36 -3.05 -24.06
CA ASP A 96 5.52 -4.05 -25.13
C ASP A 96 4.17 -4.73 -25.47
N LEU A 97 3.22 -4.81 -24.53
CA LEU A 97 1.90 -5.41 -24.75
C LEU A 97 0.83 -4.43 -25.23
N CYS A 98 0.97 -3.13 -24.96
CA CYS A 98 -0.12 -2.16 -25.16
C CYS A 98 -0.66 -2.09 -26.60
N GLY A 99 0.22 -2.22 -27.60
CA GLY A 99 -0.18 -2.25 -29.00
C GLY A 99 -0.97 -3.51 -29.38
N LYS A 100 -0.59 -4.67 -28.85
CA LYS A 100 -1.25 -5.96 -29.12
C LYS A 100 -2.59 -6.07 -28.36
N ASN A 101 -2.59 -5.61 -27.11
CA ASN A 101 -3.71 -5.73 -26.20
C ASN A 101 -4.64 -4.50 -26.23
N ARG A 102 -4.35 -3.50 -27.08
CA ARG A 102 -5.20 -2.34 -27.39
C ARG A 102 -5.53 -1.43 -26.19
N PHE A 103 -4.51 -1.08 -25.42
CA PHE A 103 -4.62 -0.08 -24.34
C PHE A 103 -3.50 0.98 -24.46
N HIS A 104 -3.60 2.06 -23.69
CA HIS A 104 -2.61 3.14 -23.68
C HIS A 104 -1.70 3.08 -22.45
N VAL A 105 -0.43 3.46 -22.59
CA VAL A 105 0.51 3.56 -21.47
C VAL A 105 1.01 4.99 -21.34
N LEU A 106 0.79 5.59 -20.16
CA LEU A 106 1.10 7.00 -19.90
C LEU A 106 2.03 7.14 -18.71
N HIS A 107 3.15 7.85 -18.89
CA HIS A 107 4.08 8.18 -17.81
C HIS A 107 3.72 9.52 -17.17
N ILE A 108 3.47 9.51 -15.87
CA ILE A 108 3.24 10.70 -15.05
C ILE A 108 4.59 11.26 -14.60
N ASN A 109 4.91 12.46 -15.07
CA ASN A 109 6.10 13.18 -14.66
C ASN A 109 5.73 14.33 -13.72
N THR A 110 6.36 14.41 -12.55
CA THR A 110 6.18 15.52 -11.61
C THR A 110 7.44 16.36 -11.53
N THR A 111 7.28 17.67 -11.32
CA THR A 111 8.41 18.59 -11.21
C THR A 111 9.35 18.14 -10.09
N LYS A 112 10.64 17.99 -10.42
CA LYS A 112 11.69 17.49 -9.52
C LYS A 112 11.44 16.08 -8.96
N ASN A 113 10.55 15.29 -9.59
CA ASN A 113 10.08 13.99 -9.09
C ASN A 113 9.47 14.09 -7.69
N ASN A 114 8.77 15.20 -7.38
CA ASN A 114 8.03 15.31 -6.13
C ASN A 114 6.86 14.30 -6.12
N PRO A 115 6.80 13.37 -5.14
CA PRO A 115 5.71 12.41 -5.07
C PRO A 115 4.37 13.01 -4.65
N VAL A 116 4.36 14.23 -4.10
CA VAL A 116 3.14 14.91 -3.63
C VAL A 116 2.70 15.96 -4.65
N MET A 117 1.50 15.78 -5.20
CA MET A 117 0.84 16.79 -6.04
C MET A 117 0.21 17.88 -5.19
N SER A 118 0.20 19.12 -5.71
CA SER A 118 -0.61 20.20 -5.12
C SER A 118 -2.11 19.86 -5.23
N LEU A 119 -2.96 20.45 -4.38
CA LEU A 119 -4.40 20.14 -4.39
C LEU A 119 -5.04 20.40 -5.77
N GLN A 120 -4.68 21.51 -6.42
CA GLN A 120 -5.15 21.83 -7.77
C GLN A 120 -4.66 20.82 -8.83
N ASP A 121 -3.44 20.29 -8.67
CA ASP A 121 -2.92 19.27 -9.58
C ASP A 121 -3.55 17.90 -9.32
N GLN A 122 -3.91 17.58 -8.07
CA GLN A 122 -4.69 16.39 -7.74
C GLN A 122 -6.05 16.44 -8.45
N VAL A 123 -6.77 17.58 -8.37
CA VAL A 123 -8.05 17.77 -9.09
C VAL A 123 -7.86 17.58 -10.61
N ARG A 124 -6.86 18.22 -11.21
CA ARG A 124 -6.58 18.09 -12.66
C ARG A 124 -6.23 16.66 -13.04
N PHE A 125 -5.40 15.99 -12.25
CA PHE A 125 -4.99 14.62 -12.52
C PHE A 125 -6.19 13.67 -12.46
N VAL A 126 -7.02 13.79 -11.43
CA VAL A 126 -8.25 13.00 -11.30
C VAL A 126 -9.20 13.25 -12.47
N GLN A 127 -9.40 14.51 -12.86
CA GLN A 127 -10.22 14.88 -14.03
C GLN A 127 -9.68 14.25 -15.31
N ASN A 128 -8.38 14.37 -15.57
CA ASN A 128 -7.74 13.78 -16.75
C ASN A 128 -7.92 12.26 -16.79
N VAL A 129 -7.60 11.56 -15.70
CA VAL A 129 -7.73 10.10 -15.62
C VAL A 129 -9.18 9.65 -15.79
N SER A 130 -10.13 10.39 -15.22
CA SER A 130 -11.54 10.00 -15.21
C SER A 130 -12.26 10.33 -16.51
N ALA A 131 -11.94 11.45 -17.16
CA ALA A 131 -12.71 11.98 -18.28
C ALA A 131 -12.03 11.82 -19.65
N TRP A 132 -10.73 11.51 -19.72
CA TRP A 132 -10.01 11.36 -20.99
C TRP A 132 -10.32 10.02 -21.67
N ARG A 133 -11.45 9.97 -22.38
CA ARG A 133 -11.99 8.75 -22.99
C ARG A 133 -11.08 8.16 -24.06
N GLU A 134 -10.42 8.99 -24.84
CA GLU A 134 -9.54 8.58 -25.94
C GLU A 134 -8.32 7.77 -25.46
N MET A 135 -7.94 7.93 -24.19
CA MET A 135 -6.84 7.16 -23.60
C MET A 135 -7.30 5.85 -22.99
N LYS A 136 -8.60 5.60 -22.85
CA LYS A 136 -9.09 4.38 -22.21
C LYS A 136 -9.18 3.23 -23.22
N PRO A 137 -8.86 1.98 -22.81
CA PRO A 137 -8.32 1.61 -21.50
C PRO A 137 -6.86 2.07 -21.32
N ALA A 138 -6.48 2.43 -20.09
CA ALA A 138 -5.22 3.12 -19.80
C ALA A 138 -4.42 2.51 -18.65
N PHE A 139 -3.10 2.50 -18.79
CA PHE A 139 -2.12 2.20 -17.76
C PHE A 139 -1.28 3.44 -17.46
N TYR A 140 -1.60 4.15 -16.39
CA TYR A 140 -0.82 5.28 -15.91
C TYR A 140 0.27 4.80 -14.95
N HIS A 141 1.51 5.29 -15.10
CA HIS A 141 2.57 4.99 -14.15
C HIS A 141 3.45 6.19 -13.85
N GLY A 142 3.94 6.31 -12.61
CA GLY A 142 4.84 7.39 -12.23
C GLY A 142 5.17 7.42 -10.75
N HIS A 143 6.14 8.25 -10.37
CA HIS A 143 6.59 8.41 -9.00
C HIS A 143 5.69 9.39 -8.25
N VAL A 144 4.48 8.94 -7.88
CA VAL A 144 3.46 9.73 -7.17
C VAL A 144 2.99 8.91 -5.97
N ALA A 145 2.69 9.55 -4.85
CA ALA A 145 2.07 8.88 -3.72
C ALA A 145 0.61 8.48 -4.04
N TYR A 146 0.04 7.56 -3.27
CA TYR A 146 -1.36 7.17 -3.41
C TYR A 146 -2.26 8.41 -3.36
N LEU A 147 -3.20 8.48 -4.31
CA LEU A 147 -4.18 9.54 -4.40
C LEU A 147 -5.57 8.91 -4.32
N ASP A 148 -6.34 9.32 -3.33
CA ASP A 148 -7.70 8.85 -3.15
C ASP A 148 -8.64 9.57 -4.11
N PHE A 149 -9.09 8.86 -5.14
CA PHE A 149 -10.03 9.37 -6.15
C PHE A 149 -11.45 9.58 -5.59
N SER A 150 -11.82 8.90 -4.49
CA SER A 150 -13.17 8.99 -3.91
C SER A 150 -13.48 10.40 -3.40
N LYS A 151 -12.45 11.15 -2.95
CA LYS A 151 -12.54 12.54 -2.49
C LYS A 151 -13.00 13.54 -3.55
N TYR A 152 -13.03 13.13 -4.82
CA TYR A 152 -13.26 14.00 -5.96
C TYR A 152 -14.56 13.71 -6.71
N GLY A 153 -15.43 12.85 -6.17
CA GLY A 153 -16.74 12.56 -6.75
C GLY A 153 -16.69 11.88 -8.11
N VAL A 154 -15.67 11.04 -8.36
CA VAL A 154 -15.56 10.30 -9.61
C VAL A 154 -16.59 9.17 -9.66
N MET A 155 -17.18 8.94 -10.83
CA MET A 155 -18.12 7.83 -11.03
C MET A 155 -17.44 6.45 -10.93
N ARG A 156 -16.15 6.37 -11.28
CA ARG A 156 -15.38 5.12 -11.28
C ARG A 156 -13.97 5.38 -10.77
N LYS A 157 -13.55 4.58 -9.78
CA LYS A 157 -12.17 4.59 -9.27
C LYS A 157 -11.25 3.82 -10.24
N PRO A 158 -10.00 4.27 -10.46
CA PRO A 158 -9.00 3.47 -11.14
C PRO A 158 -8.55 2.29 -10.25
N MET A 159 -8.03 1.24 -10.87
CA MET A 159 -7.41 0.12 -10.15
C MET A 159 -5.97 0.47 -9.82
N TYR A 160 -5.63 0.50 -8.52
CA TYR A 160 -4.25 0.69 -8.10
C TYR A 160 -3.52 -0.65 -8.01
N ILE A 161 -2.27 -0.68 -8.50
CA ILE A 161 -1.34 -1.79 -8.28
C ILE A 161 0.02 -1.24 -7.88
N ASN A 162 0.84 -2.04 -7.19
CA ASN A 162 2.22 -1.64 -6.92
C ASN A 162 3.18 -2.83 -6.72
N VAL A 163 4.47 -2.52 -6.61
CA VAL A 163 5.51 -3.49 -6.24
C VAL A 163 6.43 -2.83 -5.21
N VAL A 164 6.57 -3.47 -4.05
CA VAL A 164 7.45 -3.06 -2.95
C VAL A 164 8.73 -3.90 -2.93
N ARG A 165 9.67 -3.58 -2.04
CA ARG A 165 10.92 -4.30 -1.83
C ARG A 165 11.38 -4.19 -0.39
N ASP A 166 12.23 -5.11 0.07
CA ASP A 166 12.97 -4.95 1.33
C ASP A 166 13.53 -3.51 1.45
N PRO A 167 13.25 -2.80 2.57
CA PRO A 167 13.60 -1.39 2.72
C PRO A 167 15.10 -1.11 2.60
N ILE A 168 15.95 -1.99 3.14
CA ILE A 168 17.41 -1.82 3.13
C ILE A 168 17.93 -2.07 1.72
N GLU A 169 17.54 -3.16 1.07
CA GLU A 169 17.95 -3.48 -0.30
C GLU A 169 17.52 -2.40 -1.30
N ARG A 170 16.31 -1.86 -1.12
CA ARG A 170 15.82 -0.73 -1.92
C ARG A 170 16.72 0.50 -1.73
N LEU A 171 17.05 0.85 -0.49
CA LEU A 171 17.92 1.98 -0.16
C LEU A 171 19.34 1.78 -0.70
N VAL A 172 19.93 0.60 -0.53
CA VAL A 172 21.24 0.22 -1.08
C VAL A 172 21.23 0.34 -2.60
N SER A 173 20.19 -0.17 -3.27
CA SER A 173 20.05 -0.04 -4.73
C SER A 173 19.95 1.43 -5.16
N TYR A 174 19.27 2.28 -4.40
CA TYR A 174 19.18 3.71 -4.68
C TYR A 174 20.51 4.45 -4.44
N TYR A 175 21.21 4.12 -3.36
CA TYR A 175 22.50 4.72 -2.98
C TYR A 175 23.54 4.54 -4.08
N TYR A 176 23.68 3.31 -4.57
CA TYR A 176 24.64 3.00 -5.63
C TYR A 176 24.18 3.50 -7.00
N PHE A 177 22.88 3.53 -7.26
CA PHE A 177 22.33 4.13 -8.47
C PHE A 177 22.71 5.60 -8.63
N LEU A 178 22.71 6.39 -7.54
CA LEU A 178 23.11 7.79 -7.60
C LEU A 178 24.62 7.99 -7.91
N ARG A 179 25.45 6.96 -7.68
CA ARG A 179 26.92 6.98 -7.84
C ARG A 179 27.37 6.39 -9.17
N PHE A 180 26.75 5.30 -9.58
CA PHE A 180 27.21 4.48 -10.72
C PHE A 180 26.20 4.42 -11.88
N GLY A 181 24.99 4.94 -11.69
CA GLY A 181 23.96 4.95 -12.72
C GLY A 181 23.29 3.59 -12.93
N ASP A 182 22.79 3.39 -14.14
CA ASP A 182 22.11 2.18 -14.56
C ASP A 182 22.50 1.80 -15.99
N ASP A 183 22.28 0.53 -16.32
CA ASP A 183 22.53 -0.05 -17.65
C ASP A 183 21.50 0.35 -18.73
N TYR A 184 20.37 0.92 -18.33
CA TYR A 184 19.28 1.28 -19.24
C TYR A 184 19.51 2.64 -19.91
N ARG A 185 20.13 3.59 -19.21
CA ARG A 185 20.52 4.92 -19.70
C ARG A 185 21.94 5.26 -19.19
N PRO A 186 22.99 4.59 -19.69
CA PRO A 186 24.35 4.71 -19.16
C PRO A 186 24.97 6.09 -19.42
N GLY A 187 24.56 6.81 -20.47
CA GLY A 187 25.07 8.14 -20.79
C GLY A 187 24.61 9.27 -19.87
N LEU A 188 23.70 9.01 -18.92
CA LEU A 188 23.21 10.03 -17.99
C LEU A 188 24.08 10.12 -16.74
N ARG A 189 24.75 11.27 -16.58
CA ARG A 189 25.47 11.61 -15.35
C ARG A 189 24.52 11.75 -14.17
N ARG A 190 24.77 10.98 -13.12
CA ARG A 190 23.97 10.98 -11.90
C ARG A 190 24.47 12.03 -10.91
N ARG A 191 23.57 12.48 -10.03
CA ARG A 191 23.83 13.59 -9.09
C ARG A 191 25.06 13.38 -8.20
N LYS A 192 25.38 12.14 -7.85
CA LYS A 192 26.50 11.79 -6.97
C LYS A 192 27.59 10.99 -7.71
N GLN A 193 27.63 11.06 -9.05
CA GLN A 193 28.64 10.32 -9.81
C GLN A 193 30.05 10.81 -9.48
N GLY A 194 30.94 9.85 -9.22
CA GLY A 194 32.33 10.10 -8.78
C GLY A 194 32.54 9.91 -7.28
N ASP A 195 31.47 9.83 -6.48
CA ASP A 195 31.57 9.42 -5.08
C ASP A 195 31.80 7.90 -5.00
N LYS A 196 32.99 7.51 -4.52
CA LYS A 196 33.43 6.12 -4.40
C LYS A 196 33.12 5.50 -3.05
N LYS A 197 32.56 6.27 -2.10
CA LYS A 197 32.28 5.81 -0.74
C LYS A 197 31.27 4.67 -0.77
N THR A 198 31.60 3.57 -0.10
CA THR A 198 30.69 2.42 -0.01
C THR A 198 29.49 2.71 0.88
N PHE A 199 28.43 1.90 0.77
CA PHE A 199 27.26 2.05 1.63
C PHE A 199 27.63 1.82 3.10
N ASP A 200 28.45 0.80 3.38
CA ASP A 200 28.98 0.51 4.72
C ASP A 200 29.78 1.69 5.29
N GLU A 201 30.72 2.25 4.52
CA GLU A 201 31.46 3.44 4.93
C GLU A 201 30.54 4.63 5.21
N CYS A 202 29.50 4.80 4.40
CA CYS A 202 28.48 5.82 4.61
C CYS A 202 27.79 5.63 5.96
N VAL A 203 27.31 4.42 6.26
CA VAL A 203 26.58 4.12 7.50
C VAL A 203 27.48 4.23 8.73
N SER A 204 28.73 3.76 8.64
CA SER A 204 29.70 3.86 9.74
C SER A 204 30.05 5.30 10.09
N SER A 205 30.09 6.19 9.09
CA SER A 205 30.40 7.62 9.28
C SER A 205 29.19 8.54 9.42
N GLY A 206 27.96 8.00 9.51
CA GLY A 206 26.75 8.81 9.67
C GLY A 206 26.39 9.67 8.45
N GLY A 207 26.64 9.18 7.24
CA GLY A 207 26.35 9.91 6.00
C GLY A 207 24.86 10.10 5.74
N SER A 208 24.49 11.25 5.14
CA SER A 208 23.09 11.63 4.94
C SER A 208 22.34 10.84 3.86
N ASP A 209 23.06 10.25 2.88
CA ASP A 209 22.47 9.44 1.80
C ASP A 209 22.09 8.02 2.27
N CYS A 210 22.57 7.58 3.44
CA CYS A 210 22.36 6.25 4.03
C CYS A 210 21.78 6.33 5.46
N ALA A 211 21.36 7.51 5.88
CA ALA A 211 20.75 7.72 7.18
C ALA A 211 19.40 6.98 7.29
N PRO A 212 18.98 6.52 8.49
CA PRO A 212 17.76 5.72 8.64
C PRO A 212 16.50 6.39 8.10
N GLU A 213 16.42 7.73 8.12
CA GLU A 213 15.30 8.50 7.57
C GLU A 213 15.13 8.30 6.06
N LYS A 214 16.17 7.83 5.35
CA LYS A 214 16.11 7.49 3.92
C LYS A 214 15.42 6.15 3.62
N LEU A 215 15.15 5.35 4.65
CA LEU A 215 14.32 4.16 4.53
C LEU A 215 12.86 4.55 4.31
N TRP A 216 12.39 5.61 4.99
CA TRP A 216 11.01 6.13 4.93
C TRP A 216 10.64 6.61 3.53
N LEU A 217 10.00 5.74 2.76
CA LEU A 217 9.59 6.00 1.39
C LEU A 217 8.37 5.16 0.98
N GLN A 218 8.36 3.87 1.27
CA GLN A 218 7.27 3.00 0.81
C GLN A 218 6.00 3.33 1.60
N ILE A 219 6.10 3.52 2.92
CA ILE A 219 4.97 3.93 3.75
C ILE A 219 4.29 5.21 3.20
N PRO A 220 5.00 6.34 2.98
CA PRO A 220 4.41 7.53 2.37
C PRO A 220 3.76 7.30 1.01
N PHE A 221 4.34 6.44 0.17
CA PHE A 221 3.81 6.15 -1.17
C PHE A 221 2.44 5.46 -1.12
N PHE A 222 2.14 4.70 -0.06
CA PHE A 222 0.84 4.07 0.15
C PHE A 222 -0.07 4.90 1.06
N CYS A 223 0.48 5.59 2.06
CA CYS A 223 -0.29 6.49 2.93
C CYS A 223 -0.89 7.68 2.16
N GLY A 224 -0.16 8.23 1.19
CA GLY A 224 -0.67 9.18 0.20
C GLY A 224 -0.32 10.64 0.47
N HIS A 225 -1.28 11.53 0.16
CA HIS A 225 -1.07 12.99 0.12
C HIS A 225 -1.38 13.71 1.44
N HIS A 226 -1.49 13.00 2.56
CA HIS A 226 -1.74 13.62 3.88
C HIS A 226 -0.42 14.06 4.53
N ALA A 227 -0.45 15.17 5.28
CA ALA A 227 0.75 15.73 5.92
C ALA A 227 1.45 14.70 6.83
N GLU A 228 0.67 13.96 7.61
CA GLU A 228 1.18 12.96 8.55
C GLU A 228 1.91 11.79 7.85
N CYS A 229 1.60 11.50 6.58
CA CYS A 229 2.33 10.49 5.79
C CYS A 229 3.82 10.82 5.62
N TRP A 230 4.16 12.11 5.65
CA TRP A 230 5.52 12.60 5.40
C TRP A 230 6.24 12.97 6.71
N ASN A 231 5.59 12.76 7.86
CA ASN A 231 6.23 12.78 9.17
C ASN A 231 6.97 11.45 9.37
N VAL A 232 8.29 11.50 9.25
CA VAL A 232 9.17 10.32 9.32
C VAL A 232 8.98 9.59 10.66
N GLY A 233 8.65 8.30 10.61
CA GLY A 233 8.41 7.48 11.80
C GLY A 233 7.01 7.64 12.41
N SER A 234 6.06 8.21 11.68
CA SER A 234 4.67 8.29 12.15
C SER A 234 4.01 6.91 12.17
N LYS A 235 3.54 6.50 13.35
CA LYS A 235 2.73 5.28 13.51
C LYS A 235 1.41 5.38 12.75
N TRP A 236 0.78 6.56 12.75
CA TRP A 236 -0.45 6.77 11.99
C TRP A 236 -0.24 6.54 10.49
N ALA A 237 0.88 7.02 9.95
CA ALA A 237 1.20 6.83 8.53
C ALA A 237 1.39 5.35 8.16
N LEU A 238 2.02 4.57 9.04
CA LEU A 238 2.16 3.12 8.86
C LEU A 238 0.79 2.44 8.81
N GLU A 239 -0.07 2.70 9.79
CA GLU A 239 -1.41 2.09 9.83
C GLU A 239 -2.26 2.51 8.63
N GLN A 240 -2.20 3.79 8.23
CA GLN A 240 -2.90 4.26 7.03
C GLN A 240 -2.35 3.64 5.75
N ALA A 241 -1.05 3.40 5.64
CA ALA A 241 -0.45 2.72 4.50
C ALA A 241 -0.92 1.27 4.40
N LYS A 242 -0.97 0.53 5.52
CA LYS A 242 -1.52 -0.84 5.58
C LYS A 242 -3.00 -0.85 5.20
N TYR A 243 -3.78 0.09 5.74
CA TYR A 243 -5.20 0.25 5.40
C TYR A 243 -5.40 0.49 3.90
N ASN A 244 -4.68 1.45 3.31
CA ASN A 244 -4.80 1.75 1.89
C ASN A 244 -4.37 0.55 1.04
N LEU A 245 -3.31 -0.17 1.42
CA LEU A 245 -2.87 -1.38 0.72
C LEU A 245 -3.99 -2.41 0.61
N LEU A 246 -4.73 -2.67 1.68
CA LEU A 246 -5.82 -3.66 1.66
C LEU A 246 -7.08 -3.15 0.94
N ASN A 247 -7.43 -1.87 1.12
CA ASN A 247 -8.74 -1.36 0.72
C ASN A 247 -8.75 -0.70 -0.68
N GLU A 248 -7.59 -0.22 -1.14
CA GLU A 248 -7.52 0.65 -2.32
C GLU A 248 -6.62 0.09 -3.43
N PHE A 249 -5.75 -0.87 -3.13
CA PHE A 249 -4.92 -1.56 -4.12
C PHE A 249 -5.52 -2.91 -4.50
N LEU A 250 -5.63 -3.17 -5.81
CA LEU A 250 -6.06 -4.45 -6.35
C LEU A 250 -5.04 -5.55 -6.03
N LEU A 251 -3.75 -5.25 -6.23
CA LEU A 251 -2.66 -6.18 -5.94
C LEU A 251 -1.36 -5.40 -5.68
N VAL A 252 -0.63 -5.82 -4.65
CA VAL A 252 0.72 -5.34 -4.36
C VAL A 252 1.65 -6.54 -4.33
N GLY A 253 2.63 -6.57 -5.22
CA GLY A 253 3.67 -7.59 -5.25
C GLY A 253 4.94 -7.17 -4.53
N VAL A 254 5.89 -8.09 -4.43
CA VAL A 254 7.26 -7.83 -3.98
C VAL A 254 8.24 -8.01 -5.13
N THR A 255 9.37 -7.30 -5.09
CA THR A 255 10.37 -7.31 -6.18
C THR A 255 10.96 -8.69 -6.41
N GLU A 256 11.12 -9.46 -5.34
CA GLU A 256 11.72 -10.78 -5.28
C GLU A 256 10.82 -11.87 -5.89
N GLU A 257 9.51 -11.63 -5.95
CA GLU A 257 8.48 -12.54 -6.49
C GLU A 257 7.74 -11.90 -7.69
N LEU A 258 8.46 -11.11 -8.50
CA LEU A 258 7.88 -10.33 -9.60
C LEU A 258 7.23 -11.20 -10.69
N GLU A 259 7.75 -12.42 -10.92
CA GLU A 259 7.16 -13.36 -11.87
C GLU A 259 5.74 -13.76 -11.47
N ASP A 260 5.56 -14.18 -10.21
CA ASP A 260 4.26 -14.56 -9.65
C ASP A 260 3.28 -13.37 -9.70
N PHE A 261 3.76 -12.16 -9.44
CA PHE A 261 2.95 -10.94 -9.55
C PHE A 261 2.45 -10.72 -10.98
N VAL A 262 3.32 -10.91 -11.99
CA VAL A 262 2.94 -10.82 -13.40
C VAL A 262 1.94 -11.92 -13.79
N MET A 263 2.14 -13.16 -13.31
CA MET A 263 1.23 -14.27 -13.56
C MET A 263 -0.18 -14.02 -13.01
N ILE A 264 -0.27 -13.52 -11.78
CA ILE A 264 -1.55 -13.20 -11.14
C ILE A 264 -2.26 -12.07 -11.91
N LEU A 265 -1.54 -11.04 -12.35
CA LEU A 265 -2.12 -9.96 -13.14
C LEU A 265 -2.57 -10.40 -14.53
N GLU A 266 -1.85 -11.32 -15.18
CA GLU A 266 -2.28 -11.93 -16.45
C GLU A 266 -3.59 -12.69 -16.29
N ALA A 267 -3.77 -13.41 -15.19
CA ALA A 267 -5.00 -14.11 -14.88
C ALA A 267 -6.16 -13.16 -14.56
N ALA A 268 -5.92 -12.16 -13.71
CA ALA A 268 -6.96 -11.27 -13.18
C ALA A 268 -7.35 -10.15 -14.16
N LEU A 269 -6.40 -9.64 -14.94
CA LEU A 269 -6.57 -8.51 -15.85
C LEU A 269 -6.00 -8.83 -17.25
N PRO A 270 -6.53 -9.86 -17.94
CA PRO A 270 -5.99 -10.32 -19.22
C PRO A 270 -6.06 -9.26 -20.32
N HIS A 271 -6.99 -8.31 -20.25
CA HIS A 271 -7.06 -7.20 -21.19
C HIS A 271 -5.76 -6.36 -21.19
N PHE A 272 -5.09 -6.21 -20.06
CA PHE A 272 -3.80 -5.51 -19.98
C PHE A 272 -2.62 -6.47 -20.14
N PHE A 273 -2.69 -7.64 -19.50
CA PHE A 273 -1.50 -8.48 -19.26
C PHE A 273 -1.51 -9.83 -19.98
N ARG A 274 -2.43 -10.09 -20.93
CA ARG A 274 -2.36 -11.31 -21.76
C ARG A 274 -1.02 -11.37 -22.50
N GLY A 275 -0.29 -12.47 -22.30
CA GLY A 275 1.07 -12.70 -22.80
C GLY A 275 2.20 -12.15 -21.92
N ALA A 276 1.90 -11.60 -20.74
CA ALA A 276 2.89 -10.96 -19.88
C ALA A 276 3.87 -11.96 -19.24
N THR A 277 3.39 -13.11 -18.77
CA THR A 277 4.23 -14.15 -18.17
C THR A 277 5.24 -14.68 -19.16
N GLU A 278 4.79 -14.99 -20.37
CA GLU A 278 5.65 -15.46 -21.45
C GLU A 278 6.71 -14.40 -21.80
N LEU A 279 6.27 -13.14 -21.97
CA LEU A 279 7.19 -12.03 -22.23
C LEU A 279 8.22 -11.84 -21.10
N TYR A 280 7.84 -12.07 -19.85
CA TYR A 280 8.75 -11.99 -18.70
C TYR A 280 9.75 -13.15 -18.70
N ARG A 281 9.33 -14.38 -19.02
CA ARG A 281 10.21 -15.56 -19.02
C ARG A 281 11.20 -15.58 -20.17
N THR A 282 10.75 -15.26 -21.38
CA THR A 282 11.57 -15.39 -22.60
C THR A 282 12.13 -14.06 -23.11
N GLY A 283 11.65 -12.94 -22.57
CA GLY A 283 12.10 -11.61 -22.95
C GLY A 283 13.54 -11.30 -22.50
N LYS A 284 14.26 -10.54 -23.33
CA LYS A 284 15.57 -9.98 -22.95
C LYS A 284 15.46 -8.76 -22.01
N LYS A 285 14.23 -8.30 -21.74
CA LYS A 285 13.89 -7.07 -21.00
C LYS A 285 13.32 -7.34 -19.60
N SER A 286 13.46 -8.55 -19.07
CA SER A 286 12.87 -8.95 -17.78
C SER A 286 13.61 -8.33 -16.58
N HIS A 287 14.90 -7.99 -16.75
CA HIS A 287 15.71 -7.35 -15.72
C HIS A 287 16.38 -6.07 -16.22
N LEU A 288 15.57 -5.02 -16.41
CA LEU A 288 16.04 -3.71 -16.86
C LEU A 288 16.47 -2.81 -15.70
N ARG A 289 17.36 -1.86 -16.01
CA ARG A 289 17.81 -0.80 -15.09
C ARG A 289 18.54 -1.38 -13.87
N LYS A 290 19.42 -2.35 -14.11
CA LYS A 290 20.34 -2.83 -13.08
C LYS A 290 21.30 -1.72 -12.71
N THR A 291 21.61 -1.65 -11.43
CA THR A 291 22.59 -0.67 -10.95
C THR A 291 23.98 -1.20 -11.32
N SER A 292 24.75 -0.41 -12.08
CA SER A 292 25.98 -0.88 -12.75
C SER A 292 26.97 -1.52 -11.78
N GLU A 293 27.15 -0.91 -10.62
CA GLU A 293 27.99 -1.43 -9.55
C GLU A 293 27.19 -1.38 -8.24
N LYS A 294 27.11 -2.51 -7.54
CA LYS A 294 26.44 -2.63 -6.24
C LYS A 294 27.26 -3.56 -5.36
N LYS A 295 27.55 -3.15 -4.12
CA LYS A 295 28.12 -4.03 -3.10
C LYS A 295 27.03 -4.37 -2.09
N PRO A 296 26.86 -5.65 -1.70
CA PRO A 296 25.94 -5.99 -0.63
C PRO A 296 26.43 -5.35 0.70
N PRO A 297 25.52 -4.87 1.56
CA PRO A 297 25.90 -4.35 2.86
C PRO A 297 26.45 -5.48 3.75
N THR A 298 27.36 -5.13 4.66
CA THR A 298 27.84 -6.05 5.69
C THR A 298 26.74 -6.36 6.71
N LYS A 299 26.86 -7.51 7.39
CA LYS A 299 25.93 -7.89 8.47
C LYS A 299 25.89 -6.83 9.59
N GLU A 300 27.03 -6.20 9.89
CA GLU A 300 27.12 -5.13 10.89
C GLU A 300 26.34 -3.88 10.46
N THR A 301 26.51 -3.43 9.22
CA THR A 301 25.75 -2.31 8.64
C THR A 301 24.24 -2.59 8.68
N THR A 302 23.83 -3.79 8.26
CA THR A 302 22.42 -4.19 8.30
C THR A 302 21.90 -4.18 9.74
N ALA A 303 22.60 -4.81 10.68
CA ALA A 303 22.21 -4.84 12.09
C ALA A 303 22.10 -3.43 12.70
N LYS A 304 23.00 -2.51 12.31
CA LYS A 304 22.96 -1.10 12.76
C LYS A 304 21.71 -0.39 12.24
N LEU A 305 21.34 -0.57 10.97
CA LEU A 305 20.10 0.01 10.43
C LEU A 305 18.85 -0.60 11.07
N GLN A 306 18.88 -1.90 11.38
CA GLN A 306 17.77 -2.62 12.00
C GLN A 306 17.43 -2.16 13.42
N GLN A 307 18.35 -1.45 14.09
CA GLN A 307 18.08 -0.84 15.39
C GLN A 307 17.12 0.35 15.31
N SER A 308 17.03 1.03 14.16
CA SER A 308 16.20 2.21 13.96
C SER A 308 14.71 1.88 13.93
N ASP A 309 13.90 2.69 14.61
CA ASP A 309 12.43 2.58 14.55
C ASP A 309 11.88 2.84 13.15
N ILE A 310 12.58 3.64 12.33
CA ILE A 310 12.20 3.88 10.93
C ILE A 310 12.32 2.60 10.11
N TRP A 311 13.40 1.84 10.32
CA TRP A 311 13.55 0.53 9.69
C TRP A 311 12.45 -0.43 10.14
N LYS A 312 12.19 -0.51 11.46
CA LYS A 312 11.17 -1.43 12.00
C LYS A 312 9.81 -1.19 11.37
N MET A 313 9.41 0.08 11.22
CA MET A 313 8.13 0.45 10.59
C MET A 313 8.10 0.11 9.10
N GLU A 314 9.12 0.50 8.33
CA GLU A 314 9.19 0.18 6.89
C GLU A 314 9.26 -1.33 6.64
N ASN A 315 9.93 -2.07 7.53
CA ASN A 315 10.00 -3.53 7.47
C ASN A 315 8.65 -4.16 7.81
N ASP A 316 7.97 -3.69 8.86
CA ASP A 316 6.62 -4.14 9.20
C ASP A 316 5.65 -3.93 8.03
N PHE A 317 5.70 -2.77 7.36
CA PHE A 317 4.91 -2.55 6.14
C PHE A 317 5.29 -3.52 5.00
N TYR A 318 6.57 -3.80 4.80
CA TYR A 318 7.04 -4.74 3.77
C TYR A 318 6.59 -6.17 4.05
N GLU A 319 6.77 -6.67 5.27
CA GLU A 319 6.34 -8.01 5.68
C GLU A 319 4.82 -8.16 5.58
N PHE A 320 4.06 -7.12 5.98
CA PHE A 320 2.61 -7.09 5.80
C PHE A 320 2.19 -7.20 4.33
N ALA A 321 2.85 -6.46 3.45
CA ALA A 321 2.59 -6.53 2.01
C ALA A 321 2.98 -7.90 1.42
N LEU A 322 4.09 -8.48 1.88
CA LEU A 322 4.57 -9.79 1.46
C LEU A 322 3.59 -10.90 1.89
N GLU A 323 3.16 -10.89 3.15
CA GLU A 323 2.18 -11.85 3.67
C GLU A 323 0.87 -11.79 2.87
N GLN A 324 0.36 -10.58 2.64
CA GLN A 324 -0.84 -10.39 1.83
C GLN A 324 -0.65 -10.89 0.39
N PHE A 325 0.50 -10.62 -0.22
CA PHE A 325 0.79 -11.09 -1.58
C PHE A 325 0.87 -12.63 -1.65
N GLN A 326 1.57 -13.26 -0.70
CA GLN A 326 1.69 -14.71 -0.64
C GLN A 326 0.35 -15.38 -0.36
N PHE A 327 -0.50 -14.78 0.44
CA PHE A 327 -1.89 -15.22 0.64
C PHE A 327 -2.67 -15.21 -0.68
N VAL A 328 -2.64 -14.10 -1.42
CA VAL A 328 -3.32 -14.01 -2.73
C VAL A 328 -2.74 -15.03 -3.71
N ARG A 329 -1.42 -15.19 -3.76
CA ARG A 329 -0.75 -16.17 -4.62
C ARG A 329 -1.23 -17.59 -4.30
N ALA A 330 -1.25 -18.00 -3.04
CA ALA A 330 -1.66 -19.34 -2.62
C ALA A 330 -3.13 -19.65 -2.97
N HIS A 331 -3.98 -18.63 -3.07
CA HIS A 331 -5.39 -18.78 -3.44
C HIS A 331 -5.68 -18.53 -4.93
N THR A 332 -4.66 -18.18 -5.71
CA THR A 332 -4.80 -17.91 -7.16
C THR A 332 -4.04 -18.94 -7.99
N LEU A 333 -2.86 -19.36 -7.54
CA LEU A 333 -1.96 -20.27 -8.24
C LEU A 333 -1.89 -21.61 -7.52
N ARG A 334 -1.70 -22.67 -8.30
CA ARG A 334 -1.44 -24.04 -7.82
C ARG A 334 -0.17 -24.56 -8.45
N GLU A 335 0.71 -25.11 -7.62
CA GLU A 335 1.91 -25.77 -8.07
C GLU A 335 1.60 -27.22 -8.49
N LYS A 336 2.08 -27.61 -9.67
CA LYS A 336 2.05 -29.00 -10.15
C LYS A 336 3.35 -29.27 -10.91
N ASN A 337 4.11 -30.26 -10.47
CA ASN A 337 5.42 -30.62 -11.06
C ASN A 337 6.45 -29.47 -11.10
N GLY A 338 6.41 -28.56 -10.13
CA GLY A 338 7.29 -27.38 -10.08
C GLY A 338 6.89 -26.23 -11.01
N GLU A 339 5.77 -26.35 -11.73
CA GLU A 339 5.18 -25.25 -12.51
C GLU A 339 3.92 -24.71 -11.81
N LEU A 340 3.76 -23.39 -11.84
CA LEU A 340 2.59 -22.70 -11.31
C LEU A 340 1.50 -22.57 -12.39
N TYR A 341 0.27 -22.93 -12.01
CA TYR A 341 -0.92 -22.83 -12.86
C TYR A 341 -2.01 -22.01 -12.17
N VAL A 342 -2.78 -21.24 -12.93
CA VAL A 342 -3.92 -20.49 -12.41
C VAL A 342 -5.06 -21.46 -12.05
N LEU A 343 -5.65 -21.29 -10.88
CA LEU A 343 -6.81 -22.07 -10.45
C LEU A 343 -8.03 -21.79 -11.34
N ALA A 344 -8.78 -22.84 -11.67
CA ALA A 344 -10.04 -22.70 -12.38
C ALA A 344 -11.11 -22.03 -11.50
N GLN A 345 -12.13 -21.47 -12.15
CA GLN A 345 -13.27 -20.87 -11.46
C GLN A 345 -13.88 -21.85 -10.45
N SER A 346 -14.01 -21.40 -9.20
CA SER A 346 -14.48 -22.21 -8.06
C SER A 346 -15.88 -21.84 -7.57
N PHE A 347 -16.60 -20.99 -8.31
CA PHE A 347 -17.97 -20.58 -7.99
C PHE A 347 -18.87 -20.65 -9.24
N PHE A 348 -20.15 -20.93 -9.05
CA PHE A 348 -21.18 -20.84 -10.09
C PHE A 348 -22.47 -20.35 -9.46
N TYR A 349 -23.36 -19.75 -10.28
CA TYR A 349 -24.66 -19.30 -9.82
C TYR A 349 -25.67 -20.43 -9.97
N GLU A 350 -26.43 -20.71 -8.91
CA GLU A 350 -27.56 -21.64 -8.93
C GLU A 350 -28.81 -20.95 -8.38
N LYS A 351 -29.98 -21.56 -8.60
CA LYS A 351 -31.28 -21.03 -8.13
C LYS A 351 -31.58 -19.61 -8.61
N ILE A 352 -31.25 -19.31 -9.88
CA ILE A 352 -31.59 -18.05 -10.53
C ILE A 352 -33.10 -18.02 -10.81
N TYR A 353 -33.80 -17.01 -10.27
CA TYR A 353 -35.22 -16.75 -10.49
C TYR A 353 -35.47 -15.26 -10.72
N PRO A 354 -36.54 -14.88 -11.45
CA PRO A 354 -37.49 -15.77 -12.13
C PRO A 354 -36.83 -16.54 -13.28
N LYS A 355 -37.27 -17.78 -13.50
CA LYS A 355 -36.85 -18.50 -14.71
C LYS A 355 -37.40 -17.74 -15.91
N ALA A 356 -36.55 -17.42 -16.88
CA ALA A 356 -37.01 -16.89 -18.16
C ALA A 356 -37.95 -17.95 -18.78
N ASN A 357 -39.18 -17.54 -19.09
CA ASN A 357 -40.17 -18.39 -19.76
C ASN A 357 -39.76 -18.74 -21.18
#